data_AF-A0A8X6SXW4-F1
#
_entry.id   AF-A0A8X6SXW4-F1
#
_cell.length_a   1.000
_cell.length_b   1.000
_cell.length_c   1.000
_cell.angle_alpha   90.00
_cell.angle_beta   90.00
_cell.angle_gamma   90.00
#
_symmetry.space_group_name_H-M   'P 1'
#
loop_
_entity.id
_entity.type
_entity.pdbx_description
1 polymer ?
#
loop_
_entity_poly.entity_id
_entity_poly.type
_entity_poly.pdbx_seq_one_letter_code
_entity_poly.pdbx_strand_id
1 'polypeptide(L)'
;MNLKIKTKNRSRNLNIGQSRGKQDRRGKKQKEETLREFELQKIRLQNETQRVVNPQTKIELKKFLPTFNPEVDNMDLFLTLFERQMKLLDLGEDLSVPYLIGALPSDVTSLIAREPEEKCRDYSHIRGMLLQRFKLTAEKFRELFSRHRKSPNGTWKDYYFEI
;
A
#
# COMPACT_ATOMS: atom_id res chain seq x y z
N MET A 1 7.58 46.40 72.01
CA MET A 1 7.31 46.48 70.55
C MET A 1 7.94 45.37 69.68
N ASN A 2 8.87 44.54 70.19
CA ASN A 2 9.65 43.58 69.36
C ASN A 2 8.97 42.23 69.01
N LEU A 3 7.89 41.83 69.68
CA LEU A 3 7.25 40.52 69.45
C LEU A 3 6.37 40.45 68.19
N LYS A 4 5.75 41.58 67.77
CA LYS A 4 4.89 41.65 66.57
C LYS A 4 5.68 41.62 65.24
N ILE A 5 6.94 42.06 65.25
CA ILE A 5 7.79 42.11 64.05
C ILE A 5 8.36 40.72 63.73
N LYS A 6 8.74 39.96 64.77
CA LYS A 6 9.30 38.61 64.64
C LYS A 6 8.29 37.59 64.11
N THR A 7 7.02 37.70 64.52
CA THR A 7 5.92 36.86 64.00
C THR A 7 5.58 37.20 62.55
N LYS A 8 5.54 38.48 62.19
CA LYS A 8 5.24 38.91 60.81
C LYS A 8 6.31 38.49 59.80
N ASN A 9 7.59 38.48 60.19
CA ASN A 9 8.68 37.98 59.34
C ASN A 9 8.70 36.45 59.22
N ARG A 10 8.31 35.72 60.26
CA ARG A 10 8.17 34.25 60.20
C ARG A 10 7.04 33.84 59.25
N SER A 11 5.89 34.51 59.31
CA SER A 11 4.76 34.28 58.39
C SER A 11 5.09 34.66 56.93
N ARG A 12 5.87 35.71 56.68
CA ARG A 12 6.34 36.06 55.33
C ARG A 12 7.29 34.99 54.76
N ASN A 13 8.26 34.51 55.55
CA ASN A 13 9.20 33.48 55.08
C ASN A 13 8.50 32.14 54.78
N LEU A 14 7.49 31.76 55.57
CA LEU A 14 6.66 30.58 55.31
C LEU A 14 5.87 30.69 53.99
N ASN A 15 5.30 31.87 53.69
CA ASN A 15 4.58 32.11 52.43
C ASN A 15 5.49 32.13 51.19
N ILE A 16 6.72 32.65 51.33
CA ILE A 16 7.71 32.67 50.24
C ILE A 16 8.19 31.24 49.92
N GLY A 17 8.45 30.43 50.95
CA GLY A 17 8.80 29.01 50.77
C GLY A 17 7.69 28.19 50.12
N GLN A 18 6.44 28.39 50.53
CA GLN A 18 5.29 27.72 49.92
C GLN A 18 5.02 28.18 48.47
N SER A 19 5.20 29.47 48.16
CA SER A 19 5.05 29.99 46.80
C SER A 19 6.12 29.44 45.87
N ARG A 20 7.38 29.40 46.30
CA ARG A 20 8.49 28.81 45.55
C ARG A 20 8.28 27.31 45.28
N GLY A 21 7.83 26.54 46.29
CA GLY A 21 7.54 25.12 46.13
C GLY A 21 6.37 24.82 45.17
N LYS A 22 5.35 25.69 45.13
CA LYS A 22 4.24 25.58 44.16
C LYS A 22 4.68 25.92 42.73
N GLN A 23 5.55 26.91 42.58
CA GLN A 23 6.07 27.36 41.29
C GLN A 23 7.00 26.31 40.67
N ASP A 24 7.84 25.66 41.49
CA ASP A 24 8.74 24.59 41.07
C ASP A 24 7.98 23.30 40.67
N ARG A 25 6.91 22.95 41.42
CA ARG A 25 6.00 21.85 41.03
C ARG A 25 5.26 22.13 39.72
N ARG A 26 4.85 23.38 39.47
CA ARG A 26 4.24 23.79 38.19
C ARG A 26 5.24 23.69 37.03
N GLY A 27 6.47 24.14 37.23
CA GLY A 27 7.52 24.05 36.21
C GLY A 27 7.88 22.60 35.86
N LYS A 28 7.91 21.70 36.85
CA LYS A 28 8.12 20.25 36.60
C LYS A 28 6.97 19.62 35.80
N LYS A 29 5.71 19.92 36.16
CA LYS A 29 4.55 19.43 35.41
C LYS A 29 4.52 19.92 33.97
N GLN A 30 4.79 21.20 33.73
CA GLN A 30 4.85 21.74 32.36
C GLN A 30 5.95 21.07 31.53
N LYS A 31 7.13 20.82 32.12
CA LYS A 31 8.20 20.10 31.40
C LYS A 31 7.77 18.68 31.03
N GLU A 32 7.10 17.97 31.93
CA GLU A 32 6.60 16.61 31.69
C GLU A 32 5.50 16.57 30.62
N GLU A 33 4.60 17.56 30.62
CA GLU A 33 3.57 17.74 29.58
C GLU A 33 4.22 18.01 28.21
N THR A 34 5.19 18.93 28.13
CA THR A 34 5.90 19.21 26.87
C THR A 34 6.69 18.00 26.35
N LEU A 35 7.27 17.19 27.25
CA LEU A 35 7.97 15.96 26.86
C LEU A 35 6.99 14.92 26.30
N ARG A 36 5.83 14.74 26.95
CA ARG A 36 4.77 13.85 26.45
C ARG A 36 4.24 14.30 25.10
N GLU A 37 4.03 15.61 24.91
CA GLU A 37 3.59 16.18 23.63
C GLU A 37 4.62 15.93 22.52
N PHE A 38 5.90 16.13 22.82
CA PHE A 38 6.98 15.86 21.87
C PHE A 38 7.07 14.38 21.51
N GLU A 39 6.93 13.48 22.48
CA GLU A 39 6.92 12.04 22.26
C GLU A 39 5.70 11.60 21.44
N LEU A 40 4.51 12.15 21.73
CA LEU A 40 3.32 11.95 20.91
C LEU A 40 3.48 12.46 19.48
N GLN A 41 4.12 13.61 19.30
CA GLN A 41 4.40 14.16 17.98
C GLN A 41 5.38 13.27 17.21
N LYS A 42 6.42 12.76 17.88
CA LYS A 42 7.37 11.81 17.30
C LYS A 42 6.69 10.49 16.90
N ILE A 43 5.79 9.96 17.73
CA ILE A 43 4.99 8.77 17.41
C ILE A 43 4.05 9.03 16.23
N ARG A 44 3.42 10.21 16.15
CA ARG A 44 2.57 10.61 15.01
C ARG A 44 3.38 10.68 13.72
N LEU A 45 4.52 11.36 13.74
CA LEU A 45 5.44 11.44 12.60
C LEU A 45 5.96 10.05 12.21
N GLN A 46 6.31 9.18 13.17
CA GLN A 46 6.71 7.80 12.91
C GLN A 46 5.57 6.97 12.30
N ASN A 47 4.34 7.11 12.78
CA ASN A 47 3.18 6.44 12.19
C ASN A 47 2.86 6.97 10.79
N GLU A 48 2.98 8.27 10.57
CA GLU A 48 2.74 8.91 9.28
C GLU A 48 3.82 8.49 8.26
N THR A 49 5.09 8.49 8.66
CA THR A 49 6.19 7.94 7.85
C THR A 49 6.07 6.43 7.65
N GLN A 50 5.60 5.66 8.63
CA GLN A 50 5.28 4.25 8.45
C GLN A 50 4.07 4.04 7.52
N ARG A 51 3.10 4.95 7.47
CA ARG A 51 1.98 4.87 6.51
C ARG A 51 2.44 5.21 5.09
N VAL A 52 3.31 6.20 4.94
CA VAL A 52 3.92 6.57 3.64
C VAL A 52 4.95 5.53 3.19
N VAL A 53 5.57 4.82 4.12
CA VAL A 53 6.61 3.81 3.90
C VAL A 53 6.23 2.52 4.63
N ASN A 54 5.04 1.96 4.34
CA ASN A 54 4.68 0.62 4.79
C ASN A 54 5.06 -0.38 3.68
N PRO A 55 6.29 -0.93 3.65
CA PRO A 55 6.60 -2.04 2.76
C PRO A 55 5.78 -3.30 3.08
N GLN A 56 5.00 -3.35 4.17
CA GLN A 56 4.12 -4.46 4.49
C GLN A 56 2.85 -4.52 3.61
N THR A 57 2.44 -3.44 2.93
CA THR A 57 1.41 -3.51 1.88
C THR A 57 1.97 -3.94 0.54
N LYS A 58 3.29 -4.15 0.43
CA LYS A 58 3.95 -4.93 -0.64
C LYS A 58 3.61 -6.43 -0.52
N ILE A 59 2.37 -6.71 -0.14
CA ILE A 59 1.71 -8.00 -0.16
C ILE A 59 1.90 -8.51 -1.57
N GLU A 60 2.85 -9.41 -1.74
CA GLU A 60 2.71 -10.76 -2.29
C GLU A 60 1.72 -10.99 -3.45
N LEU A 61 1.26 -9.96 -4.18
CA LEU A 61 0.36 -10.10 -5.31
C LEU A 61 1.03 -10.99 -6.37
N LYS A 62 2.36 -10.82 -6.55
CA LYS A 62 3.20 -11.73 -7.33
C LYS A 62 3.20 -13.18 -6.87
N LYS A 63 2.96 -13.47 -5.59
CA LYS A 63 2.87 -14.85 -5.08
C LYS A 63 1.50 -15.47 -5.36
N PHE A 64 0.46 -14.64 -5.48
CA PHE A 64 -0.92 -15.09 -5.75
C PHE A 64 -1.29 -15.06 -7.24
N LEU A 65 -0.53 -14.32 -8.05
CA LEU A 65 -0.73 -14.26 -9.48
C LEU A 65 0.18 -15.27 -10.19
N PRO A 66 -0.36 -16.03 -11.15
CA PRO A 66 0.47 -16.83 -12.03
C PRO A 66 1.37 -15.91 -12.88
N THR A 67 2.54 -16.40 -13.26
CA THR A 67 3.40 -15.71 -14.23
C THR A 67 2.68 -15.65 -15.57
N PHE A 68 2.46 -14.45 -16.09
CA PHE A 68 1.81 -14.26 -17.39
C PHE A 68 2.77 -14.55 -18.55
N ASN A 69 2.34 -15.39 -19.48
CA ASN A 69 3.00 -15.67 -20.75
C ASN A 69 2.20 -15.09 -21.93
N PRO A 70 2.70 -14.04 -22.61
CA PRO A 70 1.99 -13.35 -23.70
C PRO A 70 1.67 -14.22 -24.93
N GLU A 71 2.35 -15.37 -25.09
CA GLU A 71 2.19 -16.26 -26.24
C GLU A 71 1.03 -17.24 -26.10
N VAL A 72 0.75 -17.70 -24.88
CA VAL A 72 -0.22 -18.76 -24.59
C VAL A 72 -1.34 -18.32 -23.66
N ASP A 73 -1.08 -17.40 -22.74
CA ASP A 73 -2.06 -17.04 -21.72
C ASP A 73 -3.08 -16.04 -22.25
N ASN A 74 -4.32 -16.21 -21.79
CA ASN A 74 -5.40 -15.29 -22.10
C ASN A 74 -5.30 -14.03 -21.21
N MET A 75 -5.00 -12.89 -21.83
CA MET A 75 -4.88 -11.59 -21.15
C MET A 75 -6.15 -11.19 -20.38
N ASP A 76 -7.34 -11.44 -20.92
CA ASP A 76 -8.61 -11.07 -20.26
C ASP A 76 -8.83 -11.89 -18.99
N LEU A 77 -8.49 -13.17 -19.02
CA LEU A 77 -8.54 -14.04 -17.84
C LEU A 77 -7.52 -13.61 -16.79
N PHE A 78 -6.30 -13.27 -17.20
CA PHE A 78 -5.26 -12.75 -16.32
C PHE A 78 -5.71 -11.45 -15.63
N LEU A 79 -6.24 -10.48 -16.39
CA LEU A 79 -6.74 -9.21 -15.86
C LEU A 79 -7.92 -9.42 -14.90
N THR A 80 -8.85 -10.31 -15.23
CA THR A 80 -9.98 -10.66 -14.34
C THR A 80 -9.49 -11.26 -13.02
N LEU A 81 -8.47 -12.14 -13.07
CA LEU A 81 -7.87 -12.71 -11.86
C LEU A 81 -7.17 -11.62 -11.03
N PHE A 82 -6.41 -10.75 -11.68
CA PHE A 82 -5.76 -9.60 -11.06
C PHE A 82 -6.76 -8.70 -10.32
N GLU A 83 -7.86 -8.31 -10.97
CA GLU A 83 -8.92 -7.47 -10.38
C GLU A 83 -9.56 -8.15 -9.15
N ARG A 84 -9.75 -9.48 -9.19
CA ARG A 84 -10.24 -10.23 -8.03
C ARG A 84 -9.24 -10.21 -6.88
N GLN A 85 -7.94 -10.38 -7.16
CA GLN A 85 -6.91 -10.30 -6.11
C GLN A 85 -6.82 -8.90 -5.49
N MET A 86 -6.88 -7.85 -6.30
CA MET A 86 -6.93 -6.47 -5.81
C MET A 86 -8.12 -6.24 -4.87
N LYS A 87 -9.31 -6.73 -5.24
CA LYS A 87 -10.53 -6.64 -4.42
C LYS A 87 -10.45 -7.48 -3.14
N LEU A 88 -9.90 -8.68 -3.21
CA LEU A 88 -9.75 -9.57 -2.04
C LEU A 88 -8.80 -8.99 -1.00
N LEU A 89 -7.78 -8.25 -1.44
CA LEU A 89 -6.80 -7.61 -0.58
C LEU A 89 -7.17 -6.17 -0.20
N ASP A 90 -8.33 -5.69 -0.62
CA ASP A 90 -8.82 -4.31 -0.40
C ASP A 90 -7.79 -3.25 -0.81
N LEU A 91 -7.11 -3.49 -1.93
CA LEU A 91 -6.10 -2.59 -2.48
C LEU A 91 -6.79 -1.47 -3.28
N GLY A 92 -6.40 -0.23 -2.99
CA GLY A 92 -6.94 0.95 -3.68
C GLY A 92 -6.71 0.94 -5.18
N GLU A 93 -7.64 1.57 -5.92
CA GLU A 93 -7.58 1.71 -7.37
C GLU A 93 -6.34 2.51 -7.84
N ASP A 94 -5.85 3.42 -7.01
CA ASP A 94 -4.63 4.20 -7.22
C ASP A 94 -3.37 3.32 -7.33
N LEU A 95 -3.39 2.13 -6.73
CA LEU A 95 -2.28 1.18 -6.77
C LEU A 95 -2.42 0.13 -7.88
N SER A 96 -3.55 0.10 -8.59
CA SER A 96 -3.84 -0.92 -9.60
C SER A 96 -2.78 -0.99 -10.72
N VAL A 97 -2.41 0.14 -11.33
CA VAL A 97 -1.44 0.15 -12.43
C VAL A 97 -0.02 -0.17 -11.94
N PRO A 98 0.50 0.42 -10.84
CA PRO A 98 1.80 0.02 -10.28
C PRO A 98 1.88 -1.49 -9.97
N TYR A 99 0.84 -2.09 -9.40
CA TYR A 99 0.81 -3.53 -9.13
C TYR A 99 0.74 -4.36 -10.41
N LEU A 100 -0.05 -3.93 -11.40
CA LEU A 100 -0.13 -4.60 -12.70
C LEU A 100 1.22 -4.60 -13.43
N ILE A 101 1.93 -3.47 -13.44
CA ILE A 101 3.29 -3.38 -14.01
C ILE A 101 4.23 -4.34 -13.28
N GLY A 102 4.11 -4.45 -11.96
CA GLY A 102 4.87 -5.42 -11.18
C GLY A 102 4.60 -6.86 -11.63
N ALA A 103 3.34 -7.22 -11.88
CA ALA A 103 2.92 -8.58 -12.18
C ALA A 103 3.24 -9.05 -13.62
N LEU A 104 3.42 -8.13 -14.55
CA LEU A 104 3.61 -8.44 -15.98
C LEU A 104 5.09 -8.63 -16.37
N PRO A 105 5.37 -9.45 -17.40
CA PRO A 105 6.72 -9.56 -17.96
C PRO A 105 7.14 -8.28 -18.68
N SER A 106 8.46 -8.09 -18.84
CA SER A 106 9.06 -6.86 -19.38
C SER A 106 8.53 -6.47 -20.77
N ASP A 107 8.25 -7.45 -21.63
CA ASP A 107 7.77 -7.18 -22.98
C ASP A 107 6.40 -6.50 -22.97
N VAL A 108 5.54 -6.87 -22.01
CA VAL A 108 4.21 -6.29 -21.85
C VAL A 108 4.28 -4.93 -21.16
N THR A 109 5.12 -4.80 -20.12
CA THR A 109 5.27 -3.51 -19.41
C THR A 109 5.88 -2.43 -20.30
N SER A 110 6.69 -2.82 -21.30
CA SER A 110 7.20 -1.89 -22.32
C SER A 110 6.08 -1.24 -23.15
N LEU A 111 4.94 -1.92 -23.33
CA LEU A 111 3.77 -1.35 -24.02
C LEU A 111 3.13 -0.24 -23.19
N ILE A 112 3.05 -0.46 -21.87
CA ILE A 112 2.51 0.52 -20.92
C ILE A 112 3.43 1.75 -20.86
N ALA A 113 4.76 1.56 -20.87
CA ALA A 113 5.73 2.65 -20.84
C ALA A 113 5.69 3.58 -22.08
N ARG A 114 5.03 3.17 -23.16
CA ARG A 114 4.84 3.98 -24.38
C ARG A 114 3.61 4.88 -24.31
N GLU A 115 2.72 4.65 -23.35
CA GLU A 115 1.57 5.52 -23.12
C GLU A 115 1.99 6.78 -22.35
N PRO A 116 1.30 7.91 -22.57
CA PRO A 116 1.58 9.15 -21.85
C PRO A 116 1.23 9.02 -20.35
N GLU A 117 1.92 9.76 -19.49
CA GLU A 117 1.83 9.59 -18.02
C GLU A 117 0.39 9.74 -17.49
N GLU A 118 -0.40 10.63 -18.09
CA GLU A 118 -1.79 10.86 -17.72
C GLU A 118 -2.64 9.60 -17.92
N LYS A 119 -2.35 8.84 -18.99
CA LYS A 119 -3.07 7.60 -19.33
C LYS A 119 -2.51 6.38 -18.61
N CYS A 120 -1.24 6.42 -18.22
CA CYS A 120 -0.61 5.37 -17.40
C CYS A 120 -1.22 5.27 -16.00
N ARG A 121 -1.94 6.28 -15.52
CA ARG A 121 -2.65 6.21 -14.23
C ARG A 121 -4.06 5.65 -14.35
N ASP A 122 -4.63 5.63 -15.55
CA ASP A 122 -5.97 5.12 -15.81
C ASP A 122 -5.94 3.62 -16.10
N TYR A 123 -6.35 2.83 -15.11
CA TYR A 123 -6.47 1.38 -15.26
C TYR A 123 -7.41 0.97 -16.39
N SER A 124 -8.52 1.69 -16.60
CA SER A 124 -9.50 1.36 -17.65
C SER A 124 -8.89 1.50 -19.04
N HIS A 125 -8.10 2.55 -19.25
CA HIS A 125 -7.34 2.76 -20.48
C HIS A 125 -6.30 1.65 -20.69
N ILE A 126 -5.48 1.36 -19.67
CA ILE A 126 -4.45 0.30 -19.75
C ILE A 126 -5.09 -1.07 -20.01
N ARG A 127 -6.19 -1.40 -19.32
CA ARG A 127 -6.97 -2.63 -19.53
C ARG A 127 -7.44 -2.73 -20.98
N GLY A 128 -8.07 -1.68 -21.51
CA GLY A 128 -8.55 -1.64 -22.89
C GLY A 128 -7.41 -1.81 -23.91
N MET A 129 -6.29 -1.13 -23.71
CA MET A 129 -5.11 -1.24 -24.56
C MET A 129 -4.55 -2.67 -24.56
N LEU A 130 -4.36 -3.27 -23.38
CA LEU A 130 -3.85 -4.64 -23.25
C LEU A 130 -4.81 -5.63 -23.92
N LEU A 131 -6.11 -5.50 -23.69
CA LEU A 131 -7.12 -6.34 -24.35
C LEU A 131 -7.13 -6.16 -25.86
N GLN A 132 -6.89 -4.97 -26.39
CA GLN A 132 -6.80 -4.74 -27.83
C GLN A 132 -5.54 -5.37 -28.43
N ARG A 133 -4.41 -5.30 -27.72
CA ARG A 133 -3.11 -5.85 -28.17
C ARG A 133 -3.05 -7.37 -28.08
N PHE A 134 -3.59 -7.93 -27.00
CA PHE A 134 -3.58 -9.37 -26.72
C PHE A 134 -4.89 -10.06 -27.03
N LYS A 135 -5.85 -9.35 -27.67
CA LYS A 135 -7.09 -9.96 -28.12
C LYS A 135 -6.73 -11.20 -28.94
N LEU A 136 -7.24 -12.35 -28.52
CA LEU A 136 -7.21 -13.57 -29.29
C LEU A 136 -8.02 -13.32 -30.57
N THR A 137 -7.37 -12.77 -31.58
CA THR A 137 -7.91 -12.74 -32.94
C THR A 137 -8.19 -14.18 -33.37
N ALA A 138 -9.14 -14.36 -34.28
CA ALA A 138 -9.44 -15.69 -34.83
C ALA A 138 -8.17 -16.41 -35.35
N GLU A 139 -7.13 -15.66 -35.73
CA GLU A 139 -5.82 -16.20 -36.07
C GLU A 139 -5.06 -16.82 -34.90
N LYS A 140 -4.99 -16.18 -33.73
CA LYS A 140 -4.36 -16.80 -32.55
C LYS A 140 -5.12 -18.05 -32.10
N PHE A 141 -6.46 -18.04 -32.17
CA PHE A 141 -7.26 -19.24 -31.93
C PHE A 141 -6.96 -20.35 -32.94
N ARG A 142 -6.90 -20.00 -34.23
CA ARG A 142 -6.52 -20.97 -35.28
C ARG A 142 -5.13 -21.54 -35.05
N GLU A 143 -4.16 -20.72 -34.65
CA GLU A 143 -2.80 -21.17 -34.39
C GLU A 143 -2.71 -22.08 -33.16
N LEU A 144 -3.39 -21.72 -32.06
CA LEU A 144 -3.52 -22.55 -30.87
C LEU A 144 -4.20 -23.89 -31.20
N PHE A 145 -5.36 -23.88 -31.85
CA PHE A 145 -6.04 -25.10 -32.30
C PHE A 145 -5.19 -25.95 -33.26
N SER A 146 -4.43 -25.32 -34.16
CA SER A 146 -3.58 -26.05 -35.12
C SER A 146 -2.40 -26.74 -34.45
N ARG A 147 -1.88 -26.16 -33.35
CA ARG A 147 -0.79 -26.73 -32.55
C ARG A 147 -1.30 -27.69 -31.47
N HIS A 148 -2.53 -27.52 -31.02
CA HIS A 148 -3.15 -28.36 -30.01
C HIS A 148 -3.41 -29.75 -30.57
N ARG A 149 -2.86 -30.78 -29.91
CA ARG A 149 -3.03 -32.18 -30.29
C ARG A 149 -3.46 -32.97 -29.08
N LYS A 150 -4.38 -33.91 -29.30
CA LYS A 150 -4.80 -34.87 -28.29
C LYS A 150 -3.57 -35.56 -27.70
N SER A 151 -3.42 -35.45 -26.38
CA SER A 151 -2.37 -36.17 -25.65
C SER A 151 -2.46 -37.68 -25.92
N PRO A 152 -1.32 -38.39 -26.07
CA PRO A 152 -1.31 -39.83 -26.33
C PRO A 152 -2.14 -40.65 -25.31
N ASN A 153 -2.20 -40.15 -24.07
CA ASN A 153 -2.87 -40.80 -22.95
C ASN A 153 -4.18 -40.12 -22.52
N GLY A 154 -4.54 -38.98 -23.15
CA GLY A 154 -5.74 -38.22 -22.79
C GLY A 154 -7.00 -38.78 -23.45
N THR A 155 -8.17 -38.62 -22.83
CA THR A 155 -9.43 -38.93 -23.48
C THR A 155 -9.81 -37.82 -24.47
N TRP A 156 -10.70 -38.12 -25.42
CA TRP A 156 -11.29 -37.07 -26.28
C TRP A 156 -12.07 -36.02 -25.48
N LYS A 157 -12.54 -36.40 -24.29
CA LYS A 157 -13.24 -35.51 -23.38
C LYS A 157 -12.28 -34.49 -22.77
N ASP A 158 -11.10 -34.94 -22.35
CA ASP A 158 -10.05 -34.07 -21.82
C ASP A 158 -9.57 -33.10 -22.91
N TYR A 159 -9.34 -33.60 -24.13
CA TYR A 159 -8.98 -32.78 -25.28
C TYR A 159 -9.99 -31.66 -25.57
N TYR A 160 -11.29 -31.90 -25.38
CA TYR A 160 -12.32 -30.87 -25.62
C TYR A 160 -12.32 -29.77 -24.54
N PHE A 161 -11.98 -30.10 -23.30
CA PHE A 161 -11.90 -29.12 -22.20
C PHE A 161 -10.56 -28.39 -22.13
N GLU A 162 -9.54 -28.86 -22.85
CA GLU A 162 -8.21 -28.25 -22.95
C GLU A 162 -8.10 -27.18 -24.05
N ILE A 163 -9.16 -26.96 -24.86
CA ILE A 163 -9.18 -25.95 -25.95
C ILE A 163 -9.87 -24.65 -25.55
#